data_AF-A0A231VEN2-F1
#
_entry.id   AF-A0A231VEN2-F1
#
_cell.length_a   1.000
_cell.length_b   1.000
_cell.length_c   1.000
_cell.angle_alpha   90.00
_cell.angle_beta   90.00
_cell.angle_gamma   90.00
#
_symmetry.space_group_name_H-M   'P 1'
#
loop_
_entity.id
_entity.type
_entity.pdbx_description
1 polymer ?
#
loop_
_entity_poly.entity_id
_entity_poly.type
_entity_poly.pdbx_seq_one_letter_code
_entity_poly.pdbx_strand_id
1 'polypeptide(L)'
;MRKALALGIATAFVAVSLVGCGSNGSNASSTSSNSSASGAYKDGTYKAEQAAFDDHGYKGQIEITVKDGKITNVLYNEVDKDGKFKRDDENYASKMKAKTNTTPKEADEKLQQELIDSQDTSKVDTVAGATETSKTFKELADQALKDAKN
;
A
#
# COMPACT_ATOMS: atom_id res chain seq x y z
N MET A 1 -7.90 -12.34 -39.22
CA MET A 1 -8.63 -13.50 -39.76
C MET A 1 -9.30 -14.21 -38.60
N ARG A 2 -10.64 -14.24 -38.63
CA ARG A 2 -11.50 -14.84 -37.61
C ARG A 2 -11.55 -16.34 -37.85
N LYS A 3 -11.31 -17.16 -36.82
CA LYS A 3 -11.72 -18.57 -36.84
C LYS A 3 -12.34 -18.93 -35.50
N ALA A 4 -13.66 -18.98 -35.51
CA ALA A 4 -14.47 -19.73 -34.57
C ALA A 4 -14.68 -21.15 -35.15
N LEU A 5 -14.70 -22.16 -34.29
CA LEU A 5 -15.45 -23.43 -34.39
C LEU A 5 -15.11 -24.22 -33.09
N ALA A 6 -15.95 -24.34 -32.07
CA ALA A 6 -17.24 -25.05 -31.91
C ALA A 6 -17.09 -26.51 -31.41
N LEU A 7 -18.09 -26.88 -30.58
CA LEU A 7 -18.61 -28.22 -30.25
C LEU A 7 -17.94 -29.05 -29.13
N GLY A 8 -18.75 -29.41 -28.13
CA GLY A 8 -18.46 -30.48 -27.15
C GLY A 8 -19.28 -30.39 -25.86
N ILE A 9 -20.61 -30.37 -25.95
CA ILE A 9 -21.53 -31.41 -25.40
C ILE A 9 -21.96 -31.18 -23.94
N ALA A 10 -23.27 -30.99 -23.80
CA ALA A 10 -24.01 -30.95 -22.55
C ALA A 10 -24.13 -32.34 -21.92
N THR A 11 -23.97 -32.41 -20.60
CA THR A 11 -24.58 -33.45 -19.77
C THR A 11 -25.30 -32.81 -18.59
N ALA A 12 -26.60 -32.65 -18.82
CA ALA A 12 -27.74 -32.71 -17.91
C ALA A 12 -27.50 -32.88 -16.39
N PHE A 13 -28.11 -31.94 -15.67
CA PHE A 13 -29.08 -32.18 -14.58
C PHE A 13 -28.69 -33.12 -13.43
N VAL A 14 -28.35 -32.51 -12.29
CA VAL A 14 -28.93 -32.94 -11.02
C VAL A 14 -29.39 -31.69 -10.27
N ALA A 15 -30.70 -31.46 -10.27
CA ALA A 15 -31.36 -30.58 -9.32
C ALA A 15 -31.55 -31.36 -8.02
N VAL A 16 -30.92 -30.92 -6.93
CA VAL A 16 -31.31 -31.31 -5.58
C VAL A 16 -31.69 -30.03 -4.85
N SER A 17 -33.00 -29.80 -4.82
CA SER A 17 -33.65 -28.87 -3.91
C SER A 17 -33.79 -29.54 -2.55
N LEU A 18 -33.00 -29.11 -1.57
CA LEU A 18 -33.31 -29.32 -0.16
C LEU A 18 -33.53 -27.96 0.49
N VAL A 19 -34.79 -27.54 0.56
CA VAL A 19 -35.25 -26.59 1.58
C VAL A 19 -35.30 -27.38 2.89
N GLY A 20 -34.31 -27.16 3.74
CA GLY A 20 -34.32 -27.58 5.13
C GLY A 20 -34.55 -26.38 6.03
N CYS A 21 -35.77 -26.22 6.56
CA CYS A 21 -35.98 -25.48 7.79
C CYS A 21 -35.69 -26.42 8.95
N GLY A 22 -34.55 -26.22 9.61
CA GLY A 22 -34.11 -26.99 10.77
C GLY A 22 -32.85 -26.34 11.34
N SER A 23 -32.95 -25.89 12.57
CA SER A 23 -31.96 -25.17 13.37
C SER A 23 -30.54 -25.79 13.39
N ASN A 24 -29.55 -24.90 13.56
CA ASN A 24 -28.13 -25.12 13.85
C ASN A 24 -27.19 -25.52 12.69
N GLY A 25 -26.26 -24.62 12.37
CA GLY A 25 -24.94 -24.98 11.82
C GLY A 25 -24.59 -24.41 10.45
N SER A 26 -23.84 -23.31 10.48
CA SER A 26 -22.70 -23.03 9.59
C SER A 26 -22.98 -22.84 8.10
N ASN A 27 -23.12 -21.59 7.68
CA ASN A 27 -22.57 -21.19 6.39
C ASN A 27 -21.82 -19.86 6.50
N ALA A 28 -20.62 -19.90 5.92
CA ALA A 28 -19.58 -18.90 6.01
C ALA A 28 -20.00 -17.59 5.32
N SER A 29 -19.98 -16.51 6.09
CA SER A 29 -19.60 -15.19 5.58
C SER A 29 -18.52 -14.67 6.52
N SER A 30 -17.30 -14.99 6.13
CA SER A 30 -16.05 -14.42 6.61
C SER A 30 -16.11 -12.89 6.62
N THR A 31 -16.27 -12.32 7.81
CA THR A 31 -15.36 -11.32 8.40
C THR A 31 -15.84 -11.11 9.83
N SER A 32 -15.58 -12.14 10.65
CA SER A 32 -15.35 -11.93 12.07
C SER A 32 -13.85 -11.70 12.22
N SER A 33 -13.45 -10.45 12.14
CA SER A 33 -12.19 -10.00 12.71
C SER A 33 -12.49 -8.85 13.65
N ASN A 34 -13.33 -9.11 14.65
CA ASN A 34 -13.15 -8.47 15.94
C ASN A 34 -11.89 -9.08 16.56
N SER A 35 -10.74 -8.81 15.94
CA SER A 35 -9.45 -9.09 16.50
C SER A 35 -9.22 -7.98 17.50
N SER A 36 -9.32 -8.31 18.78
CA SER A 36 -8.55 -7.58 19.79
C SER A 36 -7.08 -7.72 19.39
N ALA A 37 -6.65 -6.90 18.43
CA ALA A 37 -5.26 -6.81 18.04
C ALA A 37 -4.54 -6.27 19.27
N SER A 38 -3.77 -7.12 19.93
CA SER A 38 -2.75 -6.73 20.90
C SER A 38 -1.57 -6.00 20.23
N GLY A 39 -1.83 -5.26 19.15
CA GLY A 39 -0.87 -4.51 18.36
C GLY A 39 -1.11 -3.01 18.52
N ALA A 40 -0.12 -2.22 18.12
CA ALA A 40 -0.13 -0.77 18.29
C ALA A 40 -1.14 -0.05 17.38
N TYR A 41 -1.70 -0.76 16.39
CA TYR A 41 -2.55 -0.21 15.34
C TYR A 41 -3.81 -1.05 15.14
N LYS A 42 -4.91 -0.44 14.70
CA LYS A 42 -6.08 -1.13 14.16
C LYS A 42 -5.79 -1.60 12.74
N ASP A 43 -6.23 -2.81 12.42
CA ASP A 43 -6.14 -3.38 11.08
C ASP A 43 -6.90 -2.54 10.05
N GLY A 44 -6.33 -2.41 8.84
CA GLY A 44 -6.90 -1.60 7.78
C GLY A 44 -5.88 -1.13 6.76
N THR A 45 -6.34 -0.36 5.78
CA THR A 45 -5.49 0.33 4.81
C THR A 45 -5.70 1.83 4.95
N TYR A 46 -4.61 2.54 5.20
CA TYR A 46 -4.60 3.97 5.51
C TYR A 46 -3.82 4.71 4.44
N LYS A 47 -4.31 5.89 4.02
CA LYS A 47 -3.70 6.66 2.93
C LYS A 47 -3.54 8.12 3.32
N ALA A 48 -2.49 8.75 2.81
CA ALA A 48 -2.30 10.19 2.87
C ALA A 48 -1.60 10.68 1.60
N GLU A 49 -1.87 11.91 1.19
CA GLU A 49 -1.19 12.56 0.08
C GLU A 49 -0.96 14.05 0.39
N GLN A 50 0.09 14.63 -0.21
CA GLN A 50 0.30 16.07 -0.16
C GLN A 50 -0.73 16.80 -1.02
N ALA A 51 -1.26 17.90 -0.51
CA ALA A 51 -2.28 18.71 -1.19
C ALA A 51 -1.75 19.47 -2.42
N ALA A 52 -0.45 19.76 -2.45
CA ALA A 52 0.20 20.53 -3.50
C ALA A 52 1.47 19.84 -3.98
N PHE A 53 1.87 20.17 -5.20
CA PHE A 53 3.17 19.80 -5.75
C PHE A 53 4.27 20.68 -5.14
N ASP A 54 5.44 20.10 -4.92
CA ASP A 54 6.65 20.77 -4.46
C ASP A 54 7.29 21.63 -5.57
N ASP A 55 8.39 22.30 -5.23
CA ASP A 55 9.16 23.13 -6.15
C ASP A 55 9.78 22.34 -7.32
N HIS A 56 9.86 21.01 -7.20
CA HIS A 56 10.33 20.09 -8.24
C HIS A 56 9.19 19.55 -9.10
N GLY A 57 7.93 19.89 -8.80
CA GLY A 57 6.76 19.48 -9.54
C GLY A 57 6.21 18.11 -9.13
N TYR A 58 6.59 17.59 -7.96
CA TYR A 58 6.16 16.29 -7.43
C TYR A 58 5.30 16.44 -6.17
N LYS A 59 4.39 15.51 -5.94
CA LYS A 59 3.69 15.38 -4.65
C LYS A 59 3.82 13.96 -4.10
N GLY A 60 4.02 13.85 -2.80
CA GLY A 60 4.07 12.57 -2.09
C GLY A 60 2.69 11.97 -1.87
N GLN A 61 2.60 10.65 -1.98
CA GLN A 61 1.45 9.84 -1.63
C GLN A 61 1.92 8.57 -0.92
N ILE A 62 1.21 8.17 0.13
CA ILE A 62 1.50 6.96 0.89
C ILE A 62 0.24 6.12 1.11
N GLU A 63 0.42 4.81 1.08
CA GLU A 63 -0.58 3.81 1.48
C GLU A 63 0.07 2.82 2.44
N ILE A 64 -0.54 2.62 3.61
CA ILE A 64 -0.04 1.74 4.67
C ILE A 64 -1.09 0.69 4.99
N THR A 65 -0.71 -0.59 4.95
CA THR A 65 -1.59 -1.70 5.33
C THR A 65 -1.18 -2.26 6.68
N VAL A 66 -2.13 -2.29 7.61
CA VAL A 66 -2.00 -2.87 8.93
C VAL A 66 -2.78 -4.18 8.99
N LYS A 67 -2.14 -5.25 9.48
CA LYS A 67 -2.76 -6.55 9.76
C LYS A 67 -2.23 -7.09 11.09
N ASP A 68 -3.10 -7.69 11.88
CA ASP A 68 -2.78 -8.21 13.21
C ASP A 68 -2.10 -7.15 14.12
N GLY A 69 -2.53 -5.90 13.93
CA GLY A 69 -2.04 -4.70 14.60
C GLY A 69 -0.59 -4.31 14.31
N LYS A 70 -0.05 -4.78 13.18
CA LYS A 70 1.29 -4.46 12.67
C LYS A 70 1.24 -3.91 11.26
N ILE A 71 2.14 -2.99 10.94
CA ILE A 71 2.37 -2.53 9.58
C ILE A 71 2.97 -3.69 8.77
N THR A 72 2.27 -4.09 7.71
CA THR A 72 2.67 -5.21 6.84
C THR A 72 3.06 -4.78 5.43
N ASN A 73 2.64 -3.59 5.01
CA ASN A 73 3.00 -3.01 3.73
C ASN A 73 3.01 -1.49 3.81
N VAL A 74 3.94 -0.86 3.10
CA VAL A 74 4.04 0.58 2.94
C VAL A 74 4.36 0.84 1.48
N LEU A 75 3.49 1.59 0.81
CA LEU A 75 3.69 2.02 -0.58
C LEU A 75 3.81 3.53 -0.58
N TYR A 76 5.03 4.04 -0.79
CA TYR A 76 5.28 5.47 -0.93
C TYR A 76 5.67 5.79 -2.37
N ASN A 77 5.14 6.90 -2.88
CA ASN A 77 5.47 7.40 -4.21
C ASN A 77 5.47 8.93 -4.23
N GLU A 78 6.34 9.50 -5.04
CA GLU A 78 6.27 10.90 -5.45
C GLU A 78 5.82 10.96 -6.91
N VAL A 79 4.70 11.63 -7.18
CA VAL A 79 4.07 11.71 -8.53
C VAL A 79 4.14 13.12 -9.08
N ASP A 80 4.43 13.25 -10.38
CA ASP A 80 4.37 14.53 -11.08
C ASP A 80 2.94 14.89 -11.53
N LYS A 81 2.81 16.05 -12.20
CA LYS A 81 1.52 16.54 -12.73
C LYS A 81 0.94 15.66 -13.84
N ASP A 82 1.76 14.85 -14.51
CA ASP A 82 1.37 13.92 -15.55
C ASP A 82 1.06 12.52 -14.97
N GLY A 83 1.20 12.34 -13.65
CA GLY A 83 0.99 11.08 -12.95
C GLY A 83 2.16 10.10 -13.04
N LYS A 84 3.35 10.56 -13.44
CA LYS A 84 4.56 9.73 -13.51
C LYS A 84 5.25 9.69 -12.16
N PHE A 85 5.80 8.52 -11.81
CA PHE A 85 6.53 8.36 -10.57
C PHE A 85 7.96 8.88 -10.70
N LYS A 86 8.40 9.66 -9.72
CA LYS A 86 9.77 10.18 -9.61
C LYS A 86 10.82 9.08 -9.58
N ARG A 87 10.50 7.95 -8.95
CA ARG A 87 11.37 6.75 -8.92
C ARG A 87 11.60 6.11 -10.28
N ASP A 88 10.74 6.41 -11.26
CA ASP A 88 10.85 5.92 -12.64
C ASP A 88 11.45 6.98 -13.59
N ASP A 89 11.76 8.20 -13.11
CA ASP A 89 12.46 9.23 -13.89
C ASP A 89 13.98 8.98 -13.87
N GLU A 90 14.49 8.37 -14.94
CA GLU A 90 15.91 8.07 -15.12
C GLU A 90 16.81 9.32 -15.15
N ASN A 91 16.30 10.45 -15.65
CA ASN A 91 17.06 11.70 -15.72
C ASN A 91 17.23 12.29 -14.32
N TYR A 92 16.14 12.31 -13.54
CA TYR A 92 16.18 12.73 -12.15
C TYR A 92 17.07 11.81 -11.33
N ALA A 93 16.91 10.48 -11.47
CA ALA A 93 17.71 9.49 -10.76
C ALA A 93 19.21 9.67 -11.04
N SER A 94 19.60 9.88 -12.31
CA SER A 94 21.00 10.10 -12.71
C SER A 94 21.57 11.38 -12.09
N LYS A 95 20.82 12.50 -12.12
CA LYS A 95 21.24 13.78 -11.54
C LYS A 95 21.38 13.71 -10.02
N MET A 96 20.46 13.00 -9.36
CA MET A 96 20.48 12.79 -7.91
C MET A 96 21.67 11.92 -7.51
N LYS A 97 21.85 10.76 -8.17
CA LYS A 97 22.94 9.82 -7.89
C LYS A 97 24.31 10.49 -8.01
N ALA A 98 24.51 11.32 -9.04
CA ALA A 98 25.75 12.05 -9.25
C ALA A 98 26.09 13.04 -8.12
N LYS A 99 25.09 13.57 -7.41
CA LYS A 99 25.27 14.58 -6.35
C LYS A 99 25.31 13.97 -4.96
N THR A 100 24.49 12.95 -4.73
CA THR A 100 24.20 12.46 -3.38
C THR A 100 24.47 10.97 -3.19
N ASN A 101 24.85 10.26 -4.25
CA ASN A 101 25.06 8.82 -4.26
C ASN A 101 23.79 8.00 -3.90
N THR A 102 22.61 8.60 -4.04
CA THR A 102 21.28 7.97 -3.87
C THR A 102 20.38 8.27 -5.07
N THR A 103 19.45 7.37 -5.38
CA THR A 103 18.34 7.60 -6.33
C THR A 103 17.00 7.74 -5.58
N PRO A 104 15.95 8.32 -6.21
CA PRO A 104 14.63 8.36 -5.60
C PRO A 104 14.11 6.96 -5.24
N LYS A 105 14.30 5.97 -6.15
CA LYS A 105 13.92 4.57 -5.92
C LYS A 105 14.60 3.96 -4.70
N GLU A 106 15.92 4.13 -4.57
CA GLU A 106 16.67 3.63 -3.40
C GLU A 106 16.21 4.29 -2.10
N ALA A 107 15.88 5.58 -2.12
CA ALA A 107 15.38 6.29 -0.95
C ALA A 107 13.97 5.80 -0.55
N ASP A 108 13.06 5.70 -1.52
CA ASP A 108 11.68 5.26 -1.30
C ASP A 108 11.65 3.83 -0.72
N GLU A 109 12.40 2.91 -1.31
CA GLU A 109 12.49 1.51 -0.86
C GLU A 109 13.06 1.41 0.56
N LYS A 110 14.10 2.19 0.86
CA LYS A 110 14.72 2.22 2.18
C LYS A 110 13.74 2.73 3.25
N LEU A 111 13.04 3.84 2.98
CA LEU A 111 12.09 4.43 3.92
C LEU A 111 10.89 3.50 4.18
N GLN A 112 10.37 2.85 3.14
CA GLN A 112 9.29 1.87 3.26
C GLN A 112 9.72 0.70 4.16
N GLN A 113 10.90 0.13 3.91
CA GLN A 113 11.42 -0.97 4.70
C GLN A 113 11.68 -0.56 6.16
N GLU A 114 12.27 0.61 6.40
CA GLU A 114 12.50 1.12 7.76
C GLU A 114 11.21 1.28 8.55
N LEU A 115 10.12 1.75 7.93
CA LEU A 115 8.82 1.85 8.62
C LEU A 115 8.22 0.48 8.91
N ILE A 116 8.35 -0.48 7.99
CA ILE A 116 7.91 -1.86 8.20
C ILE A 116 8.71 -2.51 9.34
N ASP A 117 10.02 -2.28 9.42
CA ASP A 117 10.86 -2.92 10.45
C ASP A 117 10.70 -2.26 11.82
N SER A 118 10.64 -0.93 11.85
CA SER A 118 10.55 -0.16 13.10
C SER A 118 9.15 -0.14 13.71
N GLN A 119 8.11 -0.30 12.89
CA GLN A 119 6.70 -0.14 13.25
C GLN A 119 6.36 1.26 13.84
N ASP A 120 7.25 2.23 13.66
CA ASP A 120 7.22 3.53 14.33
C ASP A 120 7.84 4.59 13.43
N THR A 121 7.00 5.54 13.00
CA THR A 121 7.38 6.65 12.12
C THR A 121 8.49 7.53 12.70
N SER A 122 8.60 7.61 14.03
CA SER A 122 9.65 8.41 14.70
C SER A 122 11.04 7.77 14.62
N LYS A 123 11.10 6.47 14.32
CA LYS A 123 12.35 5.68 14.19
C LYS A 123 12.81 5.54 12.74
N VAL A 124 12.10 6.14 11.79
CA VAL A 124 12.50 6.16 10.39
C VAL A 124 13.57 7.24 10.20
N ASP A 125 14.74 6.79 9.74
CA ASP A 125 15.89 7.66 9.57
C ASP A 125 15.76 8.51 8.31
N THR A 126 16.53 9.59 8.29
CA THR A 126 16.62 10.42 7.09
C THR A 126 17.61 9.77 6.13
N VAL A 127 17.19 9.56 4.88
CA VAL A 127 18.09 9.05 3.85
C VAL A 127 18.98 10.18 3.35
N ALA A 128 20.30 10.01 3.49
CA ALA A 128 21.28 10.97 2.99
C ALA A 128 21.08 11.21 1.49
N GLY A 129 20.96 12.49 1.11
CA GLY A 129 20.67 12.87 -0.27
C GLY A 129 19.20 12.96 -0.64
N ALA A 130 18.30 12.50 0.22
CA ALA A 130 16.85 12.47 0.01
C ALA A 130 16.11 13.02 1.26
N THR A 131 16.61 14.12 1.83
CA THR A 131 16.09 14.71 3.06
C THR A 131 14.62 15.12 2.94
N GLU A 132 14.25 15.82 1.86
CA GLU A 132 12.86 16.26 1.63
C GLU A 132 11.91 15.09 1.42
N THR A 133 12.35 14.06 0.68
CA THR A 133 11.61 12.80 0.51
C THR A 133 11.42 12.09 1.86
N SER A 134 12.46 12.04 2.70
CA SER A 134 12.38 11.41 4.03
C SER A 134 11.44 12.16 4.97
N LYS A 135 11.43 13.49 4.91
CA LYS A 135 10.51 14.34 5.68
C LYS A 135 9.07 14.13 5.23
N THR A 136 8.82 14.23 3.93
CA THR A 136 7.50 14.01 3.32
C THR A 136 6.95 12.62 3.65
N PHE A 137 7.78 11.59 3.53
CA PHE A 137 7.43 10.22 3.91
C PHE A 137 6.95 10.14 5.36
N LYS A 138 7.70 10.69 6.32
CA LYS A 138 7.34 10.66 7.74
C LYS A 138 6.06 11.41 8.04
N GLU A 139 5.89 12.61 7.48
CA GLU A 139 4.68 13.41 7.65
C GLU A 139 3.43 12.69 7.13
N LEU A 140 3.52 12.10 5.94
CA LEU A 140 2.42 11.34 5.35
C LEU A 140 2.16 10.03 6.09
N ALA A 141 3.19 9.32 6.53
CA ALA A 141 3.05 8.10 7.31
C ALA A 141 2.36 8.37 8.66
N ASP A 142 2.76 9.45 9.35
CA ASP A 142 2.11 9.91 10.56
C ASP A 142 0.65 10.27 10.30
N GLN A 143 0.37 10.99 9.21
CA GLN A 143 -0.99 11.35 8.85
C GLN A 143 -1.86 10.12 8.55
N ALA A 144 -1.35 9.16 7.78
CA ALA A 144 -2.08 7.94 7.46
C ALA A 144 -2.36 7.10 8.72
N LEU A 145 -1.39 6.97 9.62
CA LEU A 145 -1.52 6.15 10.83
C LEU A 145 -2.28 6.83 11.99
N LYS A 146 -2.72 8.09 11.87
CA LYS A 146 -3.52 8.77 12.90
C LYS A 146 -4.76 7.95 13.28
N ASP A 147 -5.52 7.50 12.29
CA ASP A 147 -6.76 6.76 12.53
C ASP A 147 -6.50 5.31 12.95
N ALA A 148 -5.31 4.78 12.61
CA ALA A 148 -4.88 3.45 13.02
C ALA A 148 -4.56 3.35 14.51
N LYS A 149 -4.21 4.46 15.17
CA LYS A 149 -3.83 4.48 16.61
C LYS A 149 -5.03 4.58 17.58
N ASN A 150 -6.27 4.68 17.05
CA ASN A 150 -7.50 4.81 17.85
C ASN A 150 -7.98 3.49 18.43
#